data_AF-A1ZP88-F1
#
_entry.id   AF-A1ZP88-F1
#
_cell.length_a   1.000
_cell.length_b   1.000
_cell.length_c   1.000
_cell.angle_alpha   90.00
_cell.angle_beta   90.00
_cell.angle_gamma   90.00
#
_symmetry.space_group_name_H-M   'P 1'
#
loop_
_entity.id
_entity.type
_entity.pdbx_description
1 polymer ?
#
loop_
_entity_poly.entity_id
_entity_poly.type
_entity_poly.pdbx_seq_one_letter_code
_entity_poly.pdbx_strand_id
1 'polypeptide(L)'
;MKTYSITLILTLLVWGVYAQTDTDKGWIAYKKAKLIEAKSARKVRRFKNKPGSLVTYFYASKIRQDQKWKKVLPKKTPWSRRLTYALNKYKDWTFTKFRLVSKKEHKPSKLWVKIWVEIEYKGRKDSGTDEVSLELIDGKWVIVSLPT
;
A
#
# COMPACT_ATOMS: atom_id res chain seq x y z
N MET A 1 28.08 34.47 56.73
CA MET A 1 28.26 33.18 56.01
C MET A 1 26.89 32.54 55.78
N LYS A 2 26.43 32.49 54.53
CA LYS A 2 25.33 31.64 54.08
C LYS A 2 25.77 31.03 52.76
N THR A 3 25.89 29.71 52.76
CA THR A 3 26.47 28.87 51.72
C THR A 3 25.44 28.64 50.61
N TYR A 4 25.87 28.87 49.37
CA TYR A 4 25.14 28.52 48.16
C TYR A 4 25.19 27.01 47.95
N SER A 5 24.04 26.35 47.79
CA SER A 5 23.97 24.99 47.25
C SER A 5 23.56 25.07 45.79
N ILE A 6 24.53 24.83 44.92
CA ILE A 6 24.37 24.62 43.49
C ILE A 6 24.02 23.15 43.31
N THR A 7 22.80 22.85 42.89
CA THR A 7 22.45 21.51 42.39
C THR A 7 22.41 21.57 40.87
N LEU A 8 23.57 21.27 40.29
CA LEU A 8 23.72 20.75 38.94
C LEU A 8 23.14 19.33 38.91
N ILE A 9 22.42 18.94 37.85
CA ILE A 9 22.62 17.64 37.13
C ILE A 9 21.50 17.34 36.11
N LEU A 10 22.00 17.00 34.92
CA LEU A 10 21.46 16.19 33.82
C LEU A 10 20.29 16.69 32.97
N THR A 11 20.67 17.41 31.92
CA THR A 11 20.16 17.25 30.56
C THR A 11 20.07 15.78 30.15
N LEU A 12 18.84 15.27 30.01
CA LEU A 12 18.56 14.09 29.19
C LEU A 12 18.16 14.57 27.79
N LEU A 13 19.11 14.39 26.86
CA LEU A 13 18.89 14.39 25.42
C LEU A 13 17.72 13.45 25.08
N VAL A 14 16.55 14.02 24.78
CA VAL A 14 15.49 13.27 24.10
C VAL A 14 15.88 13.20 22.63
N TRP A 15 16.44 12.05 22.24
CA TRP A 15 16.72 11.69 20.87
C TRP A 15 15.44 11.82 20.03
N GLY A 16 15.54 12.62 18.97
CA GLY A 16 14.43 12.95 18.08
C GLY A 16 13.74 11.73 17.50
N VAL A 17 12.45 11.58 17.83
CA VAL A 17 11.52 10.95 16.90
C VAL A 17 11.11 12.04 15.92
N TYR A 18 11.94 12.26 14.89
CA TYR A 18 11.43 12.88 13.67
C TYR A 18 10.48 11.87 13.03
N ALA A 19 9.24 11.83 13.53
CA ALA A 19 8.12 11.44 12.70
C ALA A 19 8.00 12.54 11.65
N GLN A 20 8.77 12.40 10.57
CA GLN A 20 8.62 13.18 9.36
C GLN A 20 7.21 12.91 8.83
N THR A 21 6.27 13.69 9.35
CA THR A 21 4.91 13.77 8.84
C THR A 21 4.95 14.78 7.72
N ASP A 22 5.63 14.41 6.64
CA ASP A 22 5.29 14.93 5.31
C ASP A 22 3.89 14.43 4.99
N THR A 23 2.91 15.06 5.62
CA THR A 23 1.52 14.96 5.24
C THR A 23 1.37 15.84 4.01
N ASP A 24 1.82 15.32 2.87
CA ASP A 24 1.29 15.72 1.57
C ASP A 24 -0.23 15.80 1.74
N LYS A 25 -0.77 17.02 1.62
CA LYS A 25 -2.10 17.42 2.07
C LYS A 25 -3.15 16.32 1.78
N GLY A 26 -3.60 15.60 2.83
CA GLY A 26 -4.66 14.59 2.77
C GLY A 26 -4.25 13.10 2.74
N TRP A 27 -2.95 12.77 2.78
CA TRP A 27 -2.52 11.37 2.93
C TRP A 27 -2.48 10.91 4.38
N ILE A 28 -3.04 9.73 4.64
CA ILE A 28 -3.08 9.09 5.96
C ILE A 28 -2.30 7.78 5.89
N ALA A 29 -1.24 7.66 6.70
CA ALA A 29 -0.38 6.49 6.75
C ALA A 29 -1.10 5.25 7.32
N TYR A 30 -0.76 4.07 6.80
CA TYR A 30 -1.17 2.80 7.40
C TYR A 30 -0.22 2.41 8.55
N LYS A 31 -0.56 2.81 9.78
CA LYS A 31 0.30 2.66 10.99
C LYS A 31 0.81 1.23 11.29
N LYS A 32 0.14 0.18 10.80
CA LYS A 32 0.50 -1.23 11.04
C LYS A 32 0.51 -2.06 9.74
N ALA A 33 0.92 -1.45 8.63
CA ALA A 33 1.04 -2.17 7.37
C ALA A 33 2.11 -3.25 7.46
N LYS A 34 1.72 -4.52 7.25
CA LYS A 34 2.65 -5.64 7.21
C LYS A 34 3.25 -5.77 5.81
N LEU A 35 4.53 -6.13 5.74
CA LEU A 35 5.14 -6.59 4.51
C LEU A 35 4.54 -7.94 4.11
N ILE A 36 4.00 -8.00 2.90
CA ILE A 36 3.49 -9.20 2.28
C ILE A 36 4.56 -9.74 1.35
N GLU A 37 4.93 -10.99 1.58
CA GLU A 37 5.92 -11.77 0.86
C GLU A 37 5.38 -13.18 0.68
N ALA A 38 6.09 -14.08 -0.01
CA ALA A 38 5.59 -15.41 -0.35
C ALA A 38 4.92 -16.16 0.84
N LYS A 39 5.53 -16.17 2.03
CA LYS A 39 5.01 -16.85 3.23
C LYS A 39 3.71 -16.23 3.76
N SER A 40 3.66 -14.90 3.89
CA SER A 40 2.47 -14.20 4.40
C SER A 40 1.37 -14.09 3.35
N ALA A 41 1.73 -13.98 2.07
CA ALA A 41 0.80 -13.99 0.94
C ALA A 41 -0.05 -15.28 0.91
N ARG A 42 0.53 -16.45 1.23
CA ARG A 42 -0.21 -17.73 1.33
C ARG A 42 -1.39 -17.68 2.30
N LYS A 43 -1.33 -16.82 3.33
CA LYS A 43 -2.37 -16.64 4.36
C LYS A 43 -3.50 -15.69 3.93
N VAL A 44 -3.28 -14.84 2.93
CA VAL A 44 -4.27 -13.85 2.46
C VAL A 44 -5.20 -14.47 1.41
N ARG A 45 -6.17 -15.29 1.85
CA ARG A 45 -7.09 -16.02 0.95
C ARG A 45 -8.50 -15.41 0.85
N ARG A 46 -8.84 -14.48 1.73
CA ARG A 46 -10.11 -13.73 1.77
C ARG A 46 -9.81 -12.24 1.96
N PHE A 47 -10.78 -11.41 1.64
CA PHE A 47 -10.71 -9.96 1.86
C PHE A 47 -12.03 -9.43 2.40
N LYS A 48 -11.97 -8.30 3.10
CA LYS A 48 -13.15 -7.52 3.51
C LYS A 48 -13.40 -6.44 2.45
N ASN A 49 -14.64 -5.96 2.29
CA ASN A 49 -14.97 -4.84 1.41
C ASN A 49 -14.43 -3.50 1.96
N LYS A 50 -13.11 -3.36 2.07
CA LYS A 50 -12.38 -2.20 2.60
C LYS A 50 -11.16 -1.94 1.72
N PRO A 51 -10.87 -0.70 1.30
CA PRO A 51 -9.86 -0.41 0.28
C PRO A 51 -8.50 -1.11 0.49
N GLY A 52 -7.85 -0.92 1.64
CA GLY A 52 -6.57 -1.56 1.93
C GLY A 52 -6.62 -3.10 1.92
N SER A 53 -7.76 -3.71 2.27
CA SER A 53 -7.93 -5.17 2.22
C SER A 53 -8.02 -5.68 0.78
N LEU A 54 -8.63 -4.93 -0.14
CA LEU A 54 -8.70 -5.29 -1.56
C LEU A 54 -7.32 -5.23 -2.21
N VAL A 55 -6.59 -4.13 -1.96
CA VAL A 55 -5.24 -3.95 -2.49
C VAL A 55 -4.29 -5.03 -1.96
N THR A 56 -4.36 -5.33 -0.65
CA THR A 56 -3.58 -6.42 -0.06
C THR A 56 -3.91 -7.77 -0.69
N TYR A 57 -5.19 -8.04 -0.95
CA TYR A 57 -5.61 -9.28 -1.59
C TYR A 57 -5.14 -9.39 -3.04
N PHE A 58 -5.20 -8.29 -3.80
CA PHE A 58 -4.69 -8.21 -5.17
C PHE A 58 -3.21 -8.58 -5.24
N TYR A 59 -2.36 -7.88 -4.48
CA TYR A 59 -0.91 -8.12 -4.53
C TYR A 59 -0.51 -9.45 -3.89
N ALA A 60 -1.18 -9.90 -2.84
CA ALA A 60 -0.95 -11.24 -2.31
C ALA A 60 -1.28 -12.33 -3.34
N SER A 61 -2.32 -12.14 -4.16
CA SER A 61 -2.65 -13.04 -5.27
C SER A 61 -1.60 -13.01 -6.38
N LYS A 62 -1.07 -11.82 -6.72
CA LYS A 62 0.06 -11.67 -7.66
C LYS A 62 1.34 -12.36 -7.16
N ILE A 63 1.70 -12.19 -5.89
CA ILE A 63 2.86 -12.87 -5.27
C ILE A 63 2.70 -14.39 -5.25
N ARG A 64 1.47 -14.90 -5.05
CA ARG A 64 1.17 -16.33 -5.15
C ARG A 64 1.08 -16.85 -6.59
N GLN A 65 1.16 -15.97 -7.59
CA GLN A 65 0.99 -16.27 -9.00
C GLN A 65 -0.36 -16.98 -9.31
N ASP A 66 -1.40 -16.68 -8.53
CA ASP A 66 -2.76 -17.18 -8.78
C ASP A 66 -3.64 -16.11 -9.45
N GLN A 67 -4.78 -16.50 -10.01
CA GLN A 67 -5.70 -15.58 -10.72
C GLN A 67 -6.80 -15.01 -9.82
N LYS A 68 -6.67 -15.15 -8.49
CA LYS A 68 -7.73 -14.74 -7.55
C LYS A 68 -7.87 -13.21 -7.45
N TRP A 69 -6.85 -12.45 -7.86
CA TRP A 69 -6.84 -10.98 -7.92
C TRP A 69 -7.97 -10.42 -8.78
N LYS A 70 -8.48 -11.18 -9.75
CA LYS A 70 -9.62 -10.77 -10.59
C LYS A 70 -10.87 -10.45 -9.78
N LYS A 71 -11.03 -11.02 -8.57
CA LYS A 71 -12.19 -10.82 -7.69
C LYS A 71 -12.33 -9.41 -7.12
N VAL A 72 -11.27 -8.60 -7.17
CA VAL A 72 -11.28 -7.22 -6.67
C VAL A 72 -11.29 -6.17 -7.79
N LEU A 73 -11.46 -6.62 -9.04
CA LEU A 73 -11.63 -5.76 -10.20
C LEU A 73 -13.12 -5.52 -10.50
N PRO A 74 -13.47 -4.52 -11.34
CA PRO A 74 -14.82 -4.35 -11.83
C PRO A 74 -15.33 -5.62 -12.52
N LYS A 75 -16.59 -6.01 -12.23
CA LYS A 75 -17.20 -7.20 -12.81
C LYS A 75 -17.51 -7.06 -14.29
N LYS A 76 -17.97 -5.87 -14.71
CA LYS A 76 -18.32 -5.59 -16.10
C LYS A 76 -17.05 -5.40 -16.92
N THR A 77 -16.94 -6.16 -17.99
CA THR A 77 -15.91 -6.01 -19.03
C THR A 77 -16.53 -5.39 -20.29
N PRO A 78 -15.75 -4.71 -21.15
CA PRO A 78 -14.30 -4.48 -21.03
C PRO A 78 -13.94 -3.53 -19.89
N TRP A 79 -12.77 -3.75 -19.28
CA TRP A 79 -12.22 -2.79 -18.31
C TRP A 79 -11.68 -1.55 -19.02
N SER A 80 -11.46 -0.47 -18.26
CA SER A 80 -10.85 0.74 -18.80
C SER A 80 -9.53 0.44 -19.53
N ARG A 81 -9.22 1.21 -20.57
CA ARG A 81 -7.96 1.06 -21.34
C ARG A 81 -6.73 1.11 -20.43
N ARG A 82 -6.74 1.99 -19.42
CA ARG A 82 -5.67 2.14 -18.43
C ARG A 82 -5.49 0.88 -17.57
N LEU A 83 -6.57 0.32 -17.03
CA LEU A 83 -6.50 -0.90 -16.22
C LEU A 83 -6.04 -2.10 -17.07
N THR A 84 -6.58 -2.22 -18.28
CA THR A 84 -6.20 -3.28 -19.23
C THR A 84 -4.72 -3.19 -19.59
N TYR A 85 -4.21 -1.99 -19.87
CA TYR A 85 -2.79 -1.76 -20.16
C TYR A 85 -1.89 -2.16 -19.00
N ALA A 86 -2.20 -1.73 -17.77
CA ALA A 86 -1.43 -2.10 -16.59
C ALA A 86 -1.41 -3.62 -16.36
N LEU A 87 -2.57 -4.27 -16.50
CA LEU A 87 -2.66 -5.72 -16.33
C LEU A 87 -1.90 -6.51 -17.40
N ASN A 88 -1.78 -5.97 -18.62
CA ASN A 88 -0.95 -6.56 -19.66
C ASN A 88 0.54 -6.45 -19.30
N LYS A 89 1.02 -5.28 -18.86
CA LYS A 89 2.41 -5.14 -18.35
C LYS A 89 2.71 -6.10 -17.21
N TYR A 90 1.76 -6.27 -16.29
CA TYR A 90 1.92 -7.15 -15.13
C TYR A 90 2.03 -8.64 -15.49
N LYS A 91 1.84 -9.04 -16.75
CA LYS A 91 2.08 -10.42 -17.19
C LYS A 91 3.58 -10.73 -17.22
N ASP A 92 4.40 -9.73 -17.46
CA ASP A 92 5.85 -9.89 -17.58
C ASP A 92 6.56 -9.68 -16.23
N TRP A 93 5.83 -9.24 -15.20
CA TRP A 93 6.37 -8.89 -13.89
C TRP A 93 6.07 -9.98 -12.86
N THR A 94 7.10 -10.37 -12.10
CA THR A 94 6.95 -11.23 -10.93
C THR A 94 6.96 -10.39 -9.66
N PHE A 95 5.82 -10.23 -9.01
CA PHE A 95 5.74 -9.51 -7.73
C PHE A 95 6.30 -10.38 -6.61
N THR A 96 7.28 -9.87 -5.85
CA THR A 96 7.92 -10.60 -4.75
C THR A 96 7.49 -10.07 -3.39
N LYS A 97 7.34 -8.74 -3.25
CA LYS A 97 6.96 -8.10 -1.99
C LYS A 97 5.96 -6.97 -2.21
N PHE A 98 5.18 -6.69 -1.18
CA PHE A 98 4.17 -5.63 -1.18
C PHE A 98 3.94 -5.08 0.24
N ARG A 99 3.74 -3.77 0.37
CA ARG A 99 3.17 -3.16 1.59
C ARG A 99 2.27 -1.98 1.26
N LEU A 100 1.25 -1.77 2.08
CA LEU A 100 0.49 -0.52 2.08
C LEU A 100 1.34 0.59 2.70
N VAL A 101 1.28 1.80 2.14
CA VAL A 101 2.03 2.96 2.64
C VAL A 101 1.05 3.97 3.25
N SER A 102 0.20 4.56 2.42
CA SER A 102 -0.79 5.54 2.85
C SER A 102 -2.04 5.47 1.99
N LYS A 103 -3.08 6.18 2.41
CA LYS A 103 -4.32 6.35 1.64
C LYS A 103 -4.74 7.80 1.64
N LYS A 104 -5.42 8.22 0.58
CA LYS A 104 -6.01 9.54 0.45
C LYS A 104 -7.40 9.39 -0.15
N GLU A 105 -8.40 9.89 0.57
CA GLU A 105 -9.73 10.00 0.01
C GLU A 105 -9.74 11.12 -1.03
N HIS A 106 -10.28 10.84 -2.21
CA HIS A 106 -10.41 11.83 -3.27
C HIS A 106 -11.84 12.36 -3.33
N LYS A 107 -12.83 11.46 -3.22
CA LYS A 107 -14.27 11.72 -3.10
C LYS A 107 -14.92 10.56 -2.31
N PRO A 108 -16.17 10.68 -1.81
CA PRO A 108 -16.80 9.60 -1.03
C PRO A 108 -16.80 8.23 -1.71
N SER A 109 -16.88 8.19 -3.05
CA SER A 109 -16.85 6.97 -3.86
C SER A 109 -15.50 6.68 -4.52
N LYS A 110 -14.43 7.42 -4.20
CA LYS A 110 -13.12 7.29 -4.85
C LYS A 110 -11.95 7.51 -3.88
N LEU A 111 -11.02 6.56 -3.85
CA LEU A 111 -9.89 6.57 -2.93
C LEU A 111 -8.60 6.16 -3.63
N TRP A 112 -7.50 6.80 -3.25
CA TRP A 112 -6.15 6.43 -3.66
C TRP A 112 -5.40 5.72 -2.53
N VAL A 113 -4.69 4.66 -2.87
CA VAL A 113 -3.83 3.91 -1.95
C VAL A 113 -2.41 3.94 -2.50
N LYS A 114 -1.52 4.56 -1.75
CA LYS A 114 -0.08 4.50 -2.00
C LYS A 114 0.45 3.17 -1.48
N ILE A 115 1.20 2.47 -2.32
CA ILE A 115 1.75 1.15 -2.06
C ILE A 115 3.24 1.17 -2.31
N TRP A 116 3.97 0.26 -1.70
CA TRP A 116 5.33 -0.09 -2.11
C TRP A 116 5.35 -1.53 -2.58
N VAL A 117 6.03 -1.80 -3.68
CA VAL A 117 6.16 -3.12 -4.28
C VAL A 117 7.60 -3.41 -4.65
N GLU A 118 7.98 -4.69 -4.60
CA GLU A 118 9.19 -5.23 -5.22
C GLU A 118 8.74 -6.17 -6.33
N ILE A 119 9.31 -6.01 -7.51
CA ILE A 119 9.07 -6.83 -8.69
C ILE A 119 10.39 -7.37 -9.22
N GLU A 120 10.30 -8.48 -9.93
CA GLU A 120 11.35 -9.00 -10.78
C GLU A 120 10.90 -8.96 -12.24
N TYR A 121 11.73 -8.39 -13.10
CA TYR A 121 11.50 -8.26 -14.53
C TYR A 121 12.82 -8.47 -15.28
N LYS A 122 12.83 -9.38 -16.25
CA LYS A 122 14.03 -9.75 -17.03
C LYS A 122 15.25 -10.08 -16.16
N GLY A 123 15.04 -10.81 -15.06
CA GLY A 123 16.08 -11.22 -14.13
C GLY A 123 16.63 -10.11 -13.22
N ARG A 124 16.04 -8.91 -13.25
CA ARG A 124 16.41 -7.79 -12.37
C ARG A 124 15.30 -7.51 -11.40
N LYS A 125 15.67 -7.27 -10.13
CA LYS A 125 14.76 -6.80 -9.10
C LYS A 125 14.71 -5.29 -9.09
N ASP A 126 13.51 -4.76 -8.97
CA ASP A 126 13.26 -3.33 -8.82
C ASP A 126 12.17 -3.12 -7.76
N SER A 127 12.20 -1.97 -7.09
CA SER A 127 11.20 -1.65 -6.07
C SER A 127 10.86 -0.17 -6.10
N GLY A 128 9.59 0.13 -5.83
CA GLY A 128 9.10 1.49 -5.94
C GLY A 128 7.82 1.70 -5.16
N THR A 129 7.46 2.98 -5.03
CA THR A 129 6.20 3.41 -4.43
C THR A 129 5.31 3.99 -5.53
N ASP A 130 4.06 3.59 -5.58
CA ASP A 130 3.11 4.08 -6.57
C ASP A 130 1.66 3.97 -6.04
N GLU A 131 0.67 4.33 -6.85
CA GLU A 131 -0.70 4.54 -6.43
C GLU A 131 -1.69 3.59 -7.12
N VAL A 132 -2.59 3.05 -6.31
CA VAL A 132 -3.73 2.26 -6.76
C VAL A 132 -4.99 3.09 -6.55
N SER A 133 -5.81 3.22 -7.59
CA SER A 133 -7.11 3.88 -7.48
C SER A 133 -8.23 2.87 -7.27
N LEU A 134 -9.11 3.17 -6.32
CA LEU A 134 -10.30 2.40 -6.04
C LEU A 134 -11.54 3.26 -6.18
N GLU A 135 -12.63 2.62 -6.61
CA GLU A 135 -13.95 3.25 -6.69
C GLU A 135 -15.02 2.37 -6.04
N LEU A 136 -16.02 3.00 -5.45
CA LEU A 136 -17.19 2.35 -4.87
C LEU A 136 -18.26 2.25 -5.96
N ILE A 137 -18.49 1.05 -6.46
CA ILE A 137 -19.47 0.74 -7.52
C ILE A 137 -20.46 -0.27 -6.94
N ASP A 138 -21.76 0.05 -6.97
CA ASP A 138 -22.83 -0.80 -6.45
C ASP A 138 -22.59 -1.28 -5.00
N GLY A 139 -22.12 -0.36 -4.15
CA GLY A 139 -21.80 -0.64 -2.73
C GLY A 139 -20.53 -1.48 -2.52
N LYS A 140 -19.75 -1.75 -3.56
CA LYS A 140 -18.51 -2.54 -3.48
C LYS A 140 -17.32 -1.74 -3.96
N TRP A 141 -16.26 -1.72 -3.15
CA TRP A 141 -14.99 -1.18 -3.61
C TRP A 141 -14.41 -2.11 -4.68
N VAL A 142 -13.82 -1.52 -5.71
CA VAL A 142 -13.07 -2.23 -6.76
C VAL A 142 -11.84 -1.44 -7.14
N ILE A 143 -10.81 -2.13 -7.64
CA ILE A 143 -9.59 -1.49 -8.16
C ILE A 143 -9.82 -1.10 -9.62
N VAL A 144 -9.78 0.20 -9.91
CA VAL A 144 -10.04 0.75 -11.25
C VAL A 144 -8.80 1.21 -11.98
N SER A 145 -7.68 1.40 -11.27
CA SER A 145 -6.38 1.72 -11.86
C SER A 145 -5.25 1.12 -11.04
N LEU A 146 -4.23 0.65 -11.74
CA LEU A 146 -3.00 0.08 -11.19
C LEU A 146 -1.80 0.89 -11.70
N PRO A 147 -0.66 0.85 -10.98
CA PRO A 147 0.59 1.44 -11.44
C PRO A 147 1.18 0.68 -12.64
N THR A 148 2.01 1.32 -13.46
CA THR A 148 2.48 0.85 -14.79
C THR A 148 3.96 1.04 -15.01
#